data_AF-A0A419W5X1-F1
#
_entry.id   AF-A0A419W5X1-F1
#
_cell.length_a   1.000
_cell.length_b   1.000
_cell.length_c   1.000
_cell.angle_alpha   90.00
_cell.angle_beta   90.00
_cell.angle_gamma   90.00
#
_symmetry.space_group_name_H-M   'P 1'
#
loop_
_entity.id
_entity.type
_entity.pdbx_description
1 polymer ?
#
loop_
_entity_poly.entity_id
_entity_poly.type
_entity_poly.pdbx_seq_one_letter_code
_entity_poly.pdbx_strand_id
1 'polypeptide(L)'
;MKKYALILVAVVLVMSTSAFVVANQSSSQQQATYWFLMDESGENLTNISSQSQPSSCTERLDEPDCARQYLESQTEIVGGIRQVKSAEVDNFIDYLSKDE
;
A
#
# COMPACT_ATOMS: atom_id res chain seq x y z
N MET A 1 -38.07 48.22 -8.01
CA MET A 1 -36.91 47.48 -8.55
C MET A 1 -35.99 46.92 -7.44
N LYS A 2 -36.52 46.19 -6.44
CA LYS A 2 -35.70 45.64 -5.32
C LYS A 2 -35.71 44.09 -5.24
N LYS A 3 -36.48 43.41 -6.08
CA LYS A 3 -36.69 41.95 -6.01
C LYS A 3 -35.64 41.13 -6.76
N TYR A 4 -34.93 41.73 -7.72
CA TYR A 4 -33.93 41.04 -8.55
C TYR A 4 -32.52 41.01 -7.91
N ALA A 5 -32.26 41.88 -6.93
CA ALA A 5 -30.97 41.94 -6.25
C ALA A 5 -30.73 40.70 -5.35
N LEU A 6 -31.80 40.16 -4.76
CA LEU A 6 -31.69 38.98 -3.88
C LEU A 6 -31.41 37.68 -4.65
N ILE A 7 -31.82 37.59 -5.92
CA ILE A 7 -31.64 36.38 -6.72
C ILE A 7 -30.18 36.25 -7.21
N LEU A 8 -29.53 37.37 -7.53
CA LEU A 8 -28.14 37.35 -8.01
C LEU A 8 -27.13 36.94 -6.94
N VAL A 9 -27.38 37.25 -5.66
CA VAL A 9 -26.48 36.87 -4.55
C VAL A 9 -26.47 35.36 -4.33
N ALA A 10 -27.61 34.68 -4.53
CA ALA A 10 -27.71 33.23 -4.34
C ALA A 10 -26.92 32.45 -5.41
N VAL A 11 -26.83 32.94 -6.66
CA VAL A 11 -26.13 32.25 -7.74
C VAL A 11 -24.61 32.32 -7.58
N VAL A 12 -24.07 33.41 -7.05
CA VAL A 12 -22.62 33.58 -6.83
C VAL A 12 -22.10 32.69 -5.69
N LEU A 13 -22.92 32.44 -4.65
CA LEU A 13 -22.55 31.60 -3.51
C LEU A 13 -22.48 30.10 -3.84
N VAL A 14 -23.21 29.62 -4.86
CA VAL A 14 -23.20 28.20 -5.24
C VAL A 14 -22.01 27.86 -6.16
N MET A 15 -21.43 28.85 -6.85
CA MET A 15 -20.27 28.62 -7.73
C MET A 15 -18.93 28.59 -7.00
N SER A 16 -18.81 29.16 -5.80
CA SER A 16 -17.55 29.18 -5.05
C SER A 16 -17.27 27.87 -4.28
N THR A 17 -18.28 27.03 -4.04
CA THR A 17 -18.08 25.73 -3.37
C THR A 17 -17.63 24.62 -4.33
N SER A 18 -17.79 24.80 -5.64
CA SER A 18 -17.48 23.77 -6.64
C SER A 18 -15.99 23.70 -7.02
N ALA A 19 -15.19 24.70 -6.67
CA ALA A 19 -13.78 24.78 -7.06
C ALA A 19 -12.81 24.11 -6.05
N PHE A 20 -13.26 23.83 -4.81
CA PHE A 20 -12.41 23.22 -3.78
C PHE A 20 -12.49 21.69 -3.72
N VAL A 21 -13.32 21.06 -4.56
CA VAL A 21 -13.45 19.59 -4.60
C VAL A 21 -12.53 18.95 -5.66
N VAL A 22 -11.64 19.72 -6.30
CA VAL A 22 -10.74 19.22 -7.35
C VAL A 22 -9.29 19.00 -6.88
N ALA A 23 -8.91 19.42 -5.66
CA ALA A 23 -7.50 19.36 -5.23
C ALA A 23 -7.14 18.22 -4.26
N ASN A 24 -8.09 17.35 -3.88
CA ASN A 24 -7.86 16.24 -2.95
C ASN A 24 -7.95 14.86 -3.60
N GLN A 25 -7.79 14.78 -4.92
CA GLN A 25 -7.19 13.58 -5.50
C GLN A 25 -5.68 13.71 -5.29
N SER A 26 -5.25 13.57 -4.04
CA SER A 26 -3.95 13.00 -3.78
C SER A 26 -3.90 11.75 -4.64
N SER A 27 -3.10 11.78 -5.69
CA SER A 27 -2.60 10.55 -6.28
C SER A 27 -1.99 9.79 -5.12
N SER A 28 -2.76 8.89 -4.51
CA SER A 28 -2.21 7.89 -3.62
C SER A 28 -1.34 7.06 -4.54
N GLN A 29 -0.11 7.52 -4.74
CA GLN A 29 0.89 6.85 -5.53
C GLN A 29 1.00 5.49 -4.85
N GLN A 30 0.36 4.48 -5.45
CA GLN A 30 0.30 3.14 -4.89
C GLN A 30 1.75 2.72 -4.70
N GLN A 31 2.20 2.70 -3.45
CA GLN A 31 3.56 2.30 -3.14
C GLN A 31 3.70 0.85 -3.62
N ALA A 32 4.72 0.59 -4.42
CA ALA A 32 4.99 -0.77 -4.87
C ALA A 32 5.22 -1.65 -3.63
N THR A 33 4.70 -2.88 -3.70
CA THR A 33 4.84 -3.86 -2.63
C THR A 33 5.50 -5.11 -3.17
N TYR A 34 6.21 -5.81 -2.30
CA TYR A 34 6.96 -7.01 -2.65
C TYR A 34 6.71 -8.09 -1.59
N TRP A 35 6.39 -9.28 -2.06
CA TRP A 35 6.32 -10.49 -1.27
C TRP A 35 7.69 -11.14 -1.20
N PHE A 36 8.09 -11.54 -0.02
CA PHE A 36 9.31 -12.30 0.24
C PHE A 36 8.93 -13.63 0.87
N LEU A 37 9.40 -14.73 0.28
CA LEU A 37 9.21 -16.05 0.84
C LEU A 37 10.06 -16.21 2.09
N MET A 38 9.57 -16.99 3.05
CA MET A 38 10.33 -17.39 4.21
C MET A 38 11.05 -18.71 3.97
N ASP A 39 12.11 -18.94 4.72
CA ASP A 39 12.86 -20.19 4.69
C ASP A 39 12.08 -21.37 5.30
N GLU A 40 12.66 -22.56 5.25
CA GLU A 40 12.01 -23.78 5.75
C GLU A 40 11.67 -23.69 7.24
N SER A 41 12.44 -22.94 8.03
CA SER A 41 12.17 -22.70 9.45
C SER A 41 11.09 -21.65 9.71
N GLY A 42 10.70 -20.85 8.70
CA GLY A 42 9.72 -19.78 8.89
C GLY A 42 10.24 -18.65 9.77
N GLU A 43 11.56 -18.51 9.91
CA GLU A 43 12.19 -17.49 10.76
C GLU A 43 12.88 -16.41 9.93
N ASN A 44 13.42 -16.76 8.76
CA ASN A 44 14.17 -15.81 7.93
C ASN A 44 13.50 -15.62 6.57
N LEU A 45 13.72 -14.44 5.99
CA LEU A 45 13.32 -14.14 4.63
C LEU A 45 14.34 -14.68 3.65
N THR A 46 13.86 -15.29 2.58
CA THR A 46 14.67 -15.60 1.41
C THR A 46 14.87 -14.34 0.56
N ASN A 47 15.91 -14.36 -0.27
CA ASN A 47 16.19 -13.29 -1.23
C ASN A 47 15.27 -13.32 -2.46
N ILE A 48 14.24 -14.16 -2.45
CA ILE A 48 13.30 -14.32 -3.56
C ILE A 48 12.13 -13.38 -3.31
N SER A 49 12.07 -12.30 -4.09
CA SER A 49 10.97 -11.34 -4.05
C SER A 49 10.04 -11.46 -5.26
N SER A 50 8.74 -11.34 -5.06
CA SER A 50 7.74 -11.27 -6.12
C SER A 50 6.80 -10.08 -5.92
N GLN A 51 6.31 -9.48 -7.00
CA GLN A 51 5.25 -8.46 -6.91
C GLN A 51 3.85 -9.08 -6.75
N SER A 52 3.71 -10.37 -7.06
CA SER A 52 2.48 -11.12 -6.88
C SER A 52 2.57 -11.99 -5.63
N GLN A 53 1.42 -12.26 -5.03
CA GLN A 53 1.29 -13.25 -3.96
C GLN A 53 1.85 -14.61 -4.43
N PRO A 54 2.72 -15.26 -3.64
CA PRO A 54 3.24 -16.58 -3.96
C PRO A 54 2.11 -17.61 -3.99
N SER A 55 2.06 -18.41 -5.06
CA SER A 55 1.01 -19.42 -5.26
C SER A 55 1.07 -20.59 -4.28
N SER A 56 2.20 -20.78 -3.60
CA SER A 56 2.41 -21.81 -2.58
C SER A 56 1.98 -21.38 -1.17
N CYS A 57 1.63 -20.11 -0.97
CA CYS A 57 1.21 -19.56 0.31
C CYS A 57 -0.19 -18.95 0.13
N THR A 58 -1.22 -19.76 0.32
CA THR A 58 -2.61 -19.36 0.04
C THR A 58 -3.37 -18.94 1.28
N GLU A 59 -2.97 -19.43 2.45
CA GLU A 59 -3.69 -19.16 3.69
C GLU A 59 -3.13 -17.97 4.47
N ARG A 60 -3.99 -17.39 5.29
CA ARG A 60 -3.69 -16.34 6.26
C ARG A 60 -4.09 -16.89 7.62
N LEU A 61 -3.23 -17.70 8.21
CA LEU A 61 -3.40 -18.24 9.55
C LEU A 61 -2.84 -17.23 10.58
N ASP A 62 -2.62 -17.67 11.80
CA ASP A 62 -2.16 -16.81 12.90
C ASP A 62 -0.64 -16.54 12.87
N GLU A 63 0.13 -17.25 12.03
CA GLU A 63 1.59 -17.16 11.98
C GLU A 63 2.14 -16.83 10.58
N PRO A 64 3.12 -15.91 10.46
CA PRO A 64 3.76 -15.59 9.19
C PRO A 64 4.94 -16.54 8.94
N ASP A 65 4.67 -17.75 8.45
CA ASP A 65 5.69 -18.80 8.25
C ASP A 65 5.97 -19.13 6.76
N CYS A 66 5.22 -18.54 5.82
CA CYS A 66 5.35 -18.80 4.39
C CYS A 66 5.86 -17.59 3.60
N ALA A 67 5.20 -16.44 3.73
CA ALA A 67 5.63 -15.22 3.05
C ALA A 67 5.22 -13.96 3.80
N ARG A 68 6.01 -12.91 3.64
CA ARG A 68 5.72 -11.58 4.20
C ARG A 68 5.76 -10.52 3.11
N GLN A 69 4.86 -9.55 3.19
CA GLN A 69 4.79 -8.43 2.26
C GLN A 69 5.43 -7.19 2.87
N TYR A 70 6.18 -6.45 2.05
CA TYR A 70 6.83 -5.20 2.42
C TYR A 70 6.61 -4.13 1.37
N LEU A 71 6.66 -2.88 1.79
CA LEU A 71 6.68 -1.72 0.90
C LEU A 71 8.04 -1.60 0.21
N GLU A 72 8.07 -0.98 -0.96
CA GLU A 72 9.32 -0.65 -1.64
C GLU A 72 10.29 0.13 -0.72
N SER A 73 9.78 1.07 0.09
CA SER A 73 10.55 1.87 1.04
C SER A 73 11.26 1.04 2.12
N GLN A 74 10.77 -0.16 2.41
CA GLN A 74 11.33 -1.09 3.40
C GLN A 74 12.34 -2.07 2.80
N THR A 75 12.49 -2.04 1.48
CA THR A 75 13.39 -2.91 0.73
C THR A 75 14.56 -2.12 0.15
N GLU A 76 15.60 -2.84 -0.25
CA GLU A 76 16.75 -2.30 -0.96
C GLU A 76 17.26 -3.31 -2.01
N ILE A 77 18.07 -2.83 -2.95
CA ILE A 77 18.71 -3.69 -3.96
C ILE A 77 20.20 -3.74 -3.67
N VAL A 78 20.70 -4.93 -3.31
CA VAL A 78 22.12 -5.17 -3.06
C VAL A 78 22.61 -6.21 -4.06
N GLY A 79 23.61 -5.85 -4.86
CA GLY A 79 24.14 -6.74 -5.90
C GLY A 79 23.13 -7.14 -6.98
N GLY A 80 22.09 -6.33 -7.22
CA GLY A 80 21.03 -6.61 -8.19
C GLY A 80 19.89 -7.49 -7.66
N ILE A 81 19.95 -7.91 -6.40
CA ILE A 81 18.91 -8.71 -5.74
C ILE A 81 18.16 -7.79 -4.77
N ARG A 82 16.82 -7.83 -4.81
CA ARG A 82 15.99 -7.09 -3.87
C ARG A 82 15.89 -7.87 -2.56
N GLN A 83 16.12 -7.18 -1.45
CA GLN A 83 16.08 -7.73 -0.10
C GLN A 83 15.37 -6.75 0.85
N VAL A 84 14.88 -7.26 1.98
CA VAL A 84 14.30 -6.41 3.04
C VAL A 84 15.44 -5.80 3.85
N LYS A 85 15.34 -4.51 4.16
CA LYS A 85 16.32 -3.84 5.04
C LYS A 85 16.31 -4.54 6.40
N SER A 86 17.48 -4.80 6.97
CA SER A 86 17.58 -5.54 8.24
C SER A 86 16.77 -4.92 9.39
N ALA A 87 16.57 -3.59 9.38
CA ALA A 87 15.76 -2.89 10.38
C ALA A 87 14.24 -3.02 10.19
N GLU A 88 13.79 -3.57 9.05
CA GLU A 88 12.38 -3.64 8.66
C GLU A 88 11.85 -5.07 8.60
N VAL A 89 12.67 -6.08 8.93
CA VAL A 89 12.32 -7.52 8.81
C VAL A 89 11.07 -7.90 9.61
N ASP A 90 10.82 -7.24 10.73
CA ASP A 90 9.64 -7.49 11.56
C ASP A 90 8.50 -6.48 11.32
N ASN A 91 8.69 -5.52 10.42
CA ASN A 91 7.71 -4.47 10.08
C ASN A 91 6.94 -4.79 8.79
N PHE A 92 6.49 -6.03 8.61
CA PHE A 92 5.73 -6.42 7.42
C PHE A 92 4.32 -5.81 7.42
N ILE A 93 3.76 -5.58 6.23
CA ILE A 93 2.41 -5.00 6.06
C ILE A 93 1.31 -6.04 5.88
N ASP A 94 1.69 -7.24 5.44
CA ASP A 94 0.81 -8.38 5.24
C ASP A 94 1.65 -9.66 5.30
N TYR A 95 1.00 -10.81 5.50
CA TYR A 95 1.68 -12.09 5.57
C TYR A 95 0.78 -13.22 5.07
N LEU A 96 1.44 -14.33 4.75
CA LEU A 96 0.81 -15.59 4.34
C LEU A 96 1.45 -16.72 5.12
N SER A 97 0.62 -17.71 5.40
CA SER A 97 0.96 -18.91 6.15
C SER A 97 1.02 -20.12 5.22
N LYS A 98 1.73 -21.16 5.66
CA LYS A 98 1.67 -22.48 5.03
C LYS A 98 0.32 -23.09 5.38
N ASP A 99 -0.31 -23.73 4.41
CA ASP A 99 -1.40 -24.67 4.69
C ASP A 99 -0.82 -25.80 5.58
N GLU A 100 -1.34 -25.97 6.81
CA GLU A 100 -0.98 -27.10 7.68
C GLU A 100 -1.49 -28.44 7.14
#